data_AF-E9G4V1-F1
#
_entry.id   AF-E9G4V1-F1
#
_cell.length_a   1.000
_cell.length_b   1.000
_cell.length_c   1.000
_cell.angle_alpha   90.00
_cell.angle_beta   90.00
_cell.angle_gamma   90.00
#
_symmetry.space_group_name_H-M   'P 1'
#
loop_
_entity.id
_entity.type
_entity.pdbx_description
1 polymer ?
#
loop_
_entity_poly.entity_id
_entity_poly.type
_entity_poly.pdbx_seq_one_letter_code
_entity_poly.pdbx_strand_id
1 'polypeptide(L)'
;MEAVDAAIKIIQIYEANFPECLSRVFVINAPKVFSIGYPILKPFIHERTRNKIKIFGHDAKQWKAAILAEVNPEELPACYGGTMTDPDGNPNCLTILNMGGEVPKSYHFSGKPDTANKKSLSISSGSKEHLEFKVERSGDILKWNFHSEESDIGFAVYRKQGSELIPVVPHDRVDCQMSAEEGEIDCGETGVYVVEFDNNFSYLRSKKIWYSIKVESGSMIRENGNGFDSL
;
A
#
# COMPACT_ATOMS: atom_id res chain seq x y z
N MET A 1 -9.62 7.80 5.53
CA MET A 1 -8.14 7.80 5.64
C MET A 1 -7.49 7.08 4.47
N GLU A 2 -8.09 6.03 3.89
CA GLU A 2 -7.50 5.30 2.75
C GLU A 2 -7.14 6.17 1.56
N ALA A 3 -8.06 7.06 1.16
CA ALA A 3 -7.80 8.02 0.10
C ALA A 3 -6.61 8.96 0.39
N VAL A 4 -6.34 9.29 1.66
CA VAL A 4 -5.20 10.15 2.02
C VAL A 4 -3.89 9.40 1.85
N ASP A 5 -3.82 8.14 2.27
CA ASP A 5 -2.61 7.33 2.07
C ASP A 5 -2.37 7.04 0.59
N ALA A 6 -3.42 6.78 -0.18
CA ALA A 6 -3.31 6.64 -1.63
C ALA A 6 -2.76 7.93 -2.26
N ALA A 7 -3.27 9.11 -1.85
CA ALA A 7 -2.75 10.39 -2.32
C ALA A 7 -1.28 10.60 -1.94
N ILE A 8 -0.87 10.26 -0.72
CA ILE A 8 0.53 10.32 -0.29
C ILE A 8 1.39 9.40 -1.15
N LYS A 9 0.99 8.14 -1.37
CA LYS A 9 1.70 7.18 -2.22
C LYS A 9 1.86 7.73 -3.66
N ILE A 10 0.80 8.31 -4.24
CA ILE A 10 0.84 8.92 -5.58
C ILE A 10 1.83 10.08 -5.62
N ILE A 11 1.79 10.99 -4.63
CA ILE A 11 2.71 12.13 -4.55
C ILE A 11 4.16 11.65 -4.45
N GLN A 12 4.43 10.64 -3.61
CA GLN A 12 5.78 10.10 -3.45
C GLN A 12 6.31 9.47 -4.74
N ILE A 13 5.49 8.66 -5.42
CA ILE A 13 5.86 8.08 -6.72
C ILE A 13 6.14 9.18 -7.73
N TYR A 14 5.30 10.21 -7.78
CA TYR A 14 5.46 11.34 -8.69
C TYR A 14 6.78 12.09 -8.44
N GLU A 15 7.02 12.52 -7.19
CA GLU A 15 8.21 13.31 -6.83
C GLU A 15 9.51 12.51 -7.01
N ALA A 16 9.49 11.18 -6.81
CA ALA A 16 10.66 10.34 -6.98
C ALA A 16 11.01 10.04 -8.45
N ASN A 17 10.01 9.94 -9.34
CA ASN A 17 10.20 9.44 -10.70
C ASN A 17 10.04 10.50 -11.81
N PHE A 18 9.34 11.61 -11.53
CA PHE A 18 9.03 12.65 -12.53
C PHE A 18 9.44 14.05 -12.05
N PRO A 19 10.72 14.25 -11.66
CA PRO A 19 11.18 15.56 -11.22
C PRO A 19 11.06 16.57 -12.36
N GLU A 20 10.61 17.78 -12.02
CA GLU A 20 10.54 18.94 -12.92
C GLU A 20 9.58 18.84 -14.13
N CYS A 21 8.83 17.75 -14.29
CA CYS A 21 7.80 17.62 -15.34
C CYS A 21 6.59 18.55 -15.14
N LEU A 22 6.31 18.96 -13.90
CA LEU A 22 5.15 19.81 -13.59
C LEU A 22 5.40 21.26 -14.00
N SER A 23 4.50 21.86 -14.77
CA SER A 23 4.52 23.31 -15.02
C SER A 23 3.72 24.08 -13.95
N ARG A 24 2.44 23.74 -13.79
CA ARG A 24 1.49 24.44 -12.90
C ARG A 24 0.39 23.49 -12.39
N VAL A 25 -0.10 23.72 -11.17
CA VAL A 25 -1.31 23.08 -10.63
C VAL A 25 -2.29 24.16 -10.18
N PHE A 26 -3.52 24.08 -10.67
CA PHE A 26 -4.63 24.92 -10.21
C PHE A 26 -5.61 24.07 -9.40
N VAL A 27 -5.70 24.33 -8.10
CA VAL A 27 -6.75 23.78 -7.25
C VAL A 27 -7.89 24.79 -7.22
N ILE A 28 -8.99 24.49 -7.89
CA ILE A 28 -10.15 25.38 -8.01
C ILE A 28 -11.30 24.91 -7.14
N ASN A 29 -12.19 25.83 -6.78
CA ASN A 29 -13.38 25.53 -5.98
C ASN A 29 -13.03 24.84 -4.65
N ALA A 30 -11.87 25.16 -4.05
CA ALA A 30 -11.35 24.47 -2.89
C ALA A 30 -12.25 24.72 -1.66
N PRO A 31 -12.92 23.68 -1.13
CA PRO A 31 -13.74 23.82 0.07
C PRO A 31 -12.85 23.98 1.31
N LYS A 32 -13.44 24.42 2.43
CA LYS A 32 -12.72 24.61 3.70
C LYS A 32 -11.94 23.37 4.16
N VAL A 33 -12.39 22.16 3.86
CA VAL A 33 -11.65 20.92 4.22
C VAL A 33 -10.25 20.85 3.56
N PHE A 34 -10.03 21.53 2.44
CA PHE A 34 -8.71 21.58 1.80
C PHE A 34 -7.65 22.25 2.69
N SER A 35 -8.05 23.19 3.55
CA SER A 35 -7.12 23.81 4.51
C SER A 35 -6.65 22.85 5.59
N ILE A 36 -7.35 21.74 5.81
CA ILE A 36 -6.95 20.65 6.71
C ILE A 36 -6.12 19.62 5.95
N GLY A 37 -6.53 19.24 4.73
CA GLY A 37 -5.86 18.22 3.93
C GLY A 37 -4.48 18.64 3.40
N TYR A 38 -4.34 19.86 2.89
CA TYR A 38 -3.09 20.30 2.27
C TYR A 38 -1.90 20.31 3.24
N PRO A 39 -2.01 20.77 4.50
CA PRO A 39 -0.94 20.65 5.49
C PRO A 39 -0.49 19.21 5.76
N ILE A 40 -1.38 18.22 5.65
CA ILE A 40 -1.04 16.79 5.82
C ILE A 40 -0.22 16.29 4.62
N LEU A 41 -0.55 16.73 3.40
CA LEU A 41 0.17 16.33 2.18
C LEU A 41 1.48 17.10 1.98
N LYS A 42 1.54 18.35 2.47
CA LYS A 42 2.66 19.28 2.25
C LYS A 42 4.05 18.69 2.54
N PRO A 43 4.29 17.92 3.63
CA PRO A 43 5.60 17.33 3.91
C PRO A 43 6.11 16.41 2.81
N PHE A 44 5.22 15.80 2.03
CA PHE A 44 5.54 14.85 0.96
C PHE A 44 5.74 15.51 -0.41
N ILE A 45 5.44 16.81 -0.54
CA ILE A 45 5.57 17.58 -1.79
C ILE A 45 6.87 18.37 -1.73
N HIS A 46 7.70 18.34 -2.77
CA HIS A 46 8.95 19.10 -2.79
C HIS A 46 8.69 20.61 -2.91
N GLU A 47 9.56 21.47 -2.36
CA GLU A 47 9.34 22.93 -2.35
C GLU A 47 9.10 23.51 -3.74
N ARG A 48 9.87 23.05 -4.74
CA ARG A 48 9.69 23.46 -6.15
C ARG A 48 8.29 23.13 -6.67
N THR A 49 7.76 21.96 -6.34
CA THR A 49 6.40 21.53 -6.71
C THR A 49 5.36 22.38 -5.98
N ARG A 50 5.55 22.64 -4.67
CA ARG A 50 4.65 23.51 -3.89
C ARG A 50 4.53 24.91 -4.49
N ASN A 51 5.63 25.48 -4.96
CA ASN A 51 5.67 26.81 -5.57
C ASN A 51 4.89 26.87 -6.91
N LYS A 52 4.56 25.72 -7.50
CA LYS A 52 3.75 25.60 -8.72
C LYS A 52 2.25 25.43 -8.42
N ILE A 53 1.86 25.24 -7.16
CA ILE A 53 0.45 25.03 -6.78
C ILE A 53 -0.20 26.38 -6.46
N LYS A 54 -1.30 26.69 -7.17
CA LYS A 54 -2.18 27.83 -6.89
C LYS A 54 -3.53 27.32 -6.42
N ILE A 55 -3.98 27.77 -5.25
CA ILE A 55 -5.22 27.31 -4.61
C ILE A 55 -6.23 28.46 -4.61
N PHE A 56 -7.43 28.18 -5.11
CA PHE A 56 -8.53 29.13 -5.21
C PHE A 56 -9.79 28.56 -4.53
N GLY A 57 -10.52 29.43 -3.84
CA GLY A 57 -11.82 29.09 -3.25
C GLY A 57 -12.95 29.07 -4.29
N HIS A 58 -14.16 29.40 -3.85
CA HIS A 58 -15.37 29.35 -4.67
C HIS A 58 -15.55 30.51 -5.67
N ASP A 59 -14.67 31.51 -5.66
CA ASP A 59 -14.77 32.64 -6.60
C ASP A 59 -14.38 32.23 -8.03
N ALA A 60 -15.40 31.95 -8.83
CA ALA A 60 -15.25 31.56 -10.23
C ALA A 60 -14.56 32.60 -11.10
N LYS A 61 -14.73 33.90 -10.84
CA LYS A 61 -14.06 34.92 -11.65
C LYS A 61 -12.56 34.89 -11.41
N GLN A 62 -12.17 34.75 -10.15
CA GLN A 62 -10.77 34.70 -9.75
C GLN A 62 -10.05 33.49 -10.35
N TRP A 63 -10.58 32.28 -10.16
CA TRP A 63 -9.88 31.08 -10.61
C TRP A 63 -9.92 30.91 -12.14
N LYS A 64 -11.00 31.31 -12.81
CA LYS A 64 -11.04 31.30 -14.29
C LYS A 64 -10.00 32.25 -14.89
N ALA A 65 -9.93 33.48 -14.37
CA ALA A 65 -8.94 34.46 -14.84
C ALA A 65 -7.50 33.94 -14.65
N ALA A 66 -7.22 33.25 -13.54
CA ALA A 66 -5.90 32.69 -13.27
C ALA A 66 -5.53 31.55 -14.23
N ILE A 67 -6.48 30.69 -14.61
CA ILE A 67 -6.24 29.60 -15.58
C ILE A 67 -6.06 30.18 -16.99
N LEU A 68 -6.95 31.08 -17.43
CA LEU A 68 -6.92 31.67 -18.76
C LEU A 68 -5.69 32.57 -19.02
N ALA A 69 -4.98 32.97 -17.97
CA ALA A 69 -3.68 33.65 -18.10
C ALA A 69 -2.55 32.70 -18.56
N GLU A 70 -2.72 31.39 -18.39
CA GLU A 70 -1.71 30.36 -18.68
C GLU A 70 -2.18 29.31 -19.71
N VAL A 71 -3.49 29.23 -20.02
CA VAL A 71 -4.08 28.23 -20.91
C VAL A 71 -4.97 28.91 -21.96
N ASN A 72 -4.86 28.48 -23.23
CA ASN A 72 -5.70 28.97 -24.32
C ASN A 72 -7.17 28.58 -24.07
N PRO A 73 -8.15 29.52 -24.13
CA PRO A 73 -9.56 29.21 -23.97
C PRO A 73 -10.06 28.03 -24.84
N GLU A 74 -9.57 27.91 -26.07
CA GLU A 74 -10.00 26.87 -27.02
C GLU A 74 -9.55 25.45 -26.63
N GLU A 75 -8.55 25.34 -25.76
CA GLU A 75 -8.00 24.06 -25.27
C GLU A 75 -8.54 23.69 -23.88
N LEU A 76 -9.35 24.57 -23.27
CA LEU A 76 -9.87 24.41 -21.92
C LEU A 76 -11.38 24.11 -21.97
N PRO A 77 -11.88 23.07 -21.27
CA PRO A 77 -13.30 22.79 -21.20
C PRO A 77 -14.10 24.00 -20.71
N ALA A 78 -15.27 24.23 -21.32
CA ALA A 78 -16.13 25.35 -20.97
C ALA A 78 -16.57 25.34 -19.50
N CYS A 79 -16.72 24.16 -18.88
CA CYS A 79 -17.00 24.05 -17.44
C CYS A 79 -15.89 24.65 -16.56
N TYR A 80 -14.65 24.69 -17.04
CA TYR A 80 -13.49 25.31 -16.39
C TYR A 80 -13.19 26.73 -16.90
N GLY A 81 -14.12 27.33 -17.66
CA GLY A 81 -14.04 28.73 -18.10
C GLY A 81 -13.42 28.95 -19.48
N GLY A 82 -13.08 27.90 -20.22
CA GLY A 82 -12.68 28.00 -21.63
C GLY A 82 -13.86 27.96 -22.59
N THR A 83 -13.61 27.51 -23.81
CA THR A 83 -14.61 27.38 -24.89
C THR A 83 -14.69 25.98 -25.49
N MET A 84 -13.83 25.04 -25.06
CA MET A 84 -13.86 23.67 -25.56
C MET A 84 -15.13 22.93 -25.10
N THR A 85 -15.76 22.22 -26.03
CA THR A 85 -16.91 21.34 -25.79
C THR A 85 -16.75 20.03 -26.55
N ASP A 86 -17.50 19.00 -26.16
CA ASP A 86 -17.65 17.80 -26.98
C ASP A 86 -18.36 18.12 -28.32
N PRO A 87 -18.35 17.19 -29.30
CA PRO A 87 -19.06 17.35 -30.58
C PRO A 87 -20.57 17.57 -30.44
N ASP A 88 -21.17 17.10 -29.34
CA ASP A 88 -22.59 17.31 -29.01
C ASP A 88 -22.86 18.62 -28.24
N GLY A 89 -21.82 19.43 -28.01
CA GLY A 89 -21.88 20.69 -27.27
C GLY A 89 -21.76 20.54 -25.76
N ASN A 90 -21.46 19.36 -25.21
CA ASN A 90 -21.32 19.19 -23.77
C ASN A 90 -20.11 19.98 -23.20
N PRO A 91 -20.33 20.90 -22.24
CA PRO A 91 -19.27 21.78 -21.72
C PRO A 91 -18.27 21.07 -20.81
N ASN A 92 -18.54 19.82 -20.40
CA ASN A 92 -17.66 19.03 -19.54
C ASN A 92 -16.63 18.21 -20.31
N CYS A 93 -16.74 18.14 -21.65
CA CYS A 93 -15.83 17.36 -22.48
C CYS A 93 -15.70 15.90 -22.02
N LEU A 94 -16.83 15.21 -21.80
CA LEU A 94 -16.89 13.85 -21.26
C LEU A 94 -16.26 12.80 -22.17
N THR A 95 -16.04 13.12 -23.45
CA THR A 95 -15.29 12.24 -24.35
C THR A 95 -13.81 12.09 -23.96
N ILE A 96 -13.26 13.07 -23.24
CA ILE A 96 -11.86 13.09 -22.79
C ILE A 96 -11.69 13.17 -21.27
N LEU A 97 -12.73 13.60 -20.53
CA LEU A 97 -12.69 13.76 -19.08
C LEU A 97 -13.69 12.84 -18.38
N ASN A 98 -13.18 12.02 -17.47
CA ASN A 98 -14.01 11.26 -16.54
C ASN A 98 -14.32 12.11 -15.30
N MET A 99 -15.61 12.36 -15.05
CA MET A 99 -16.08 13.18 -13.91
C MET A 99 -16.34 12.37 -12.64
N GLY A 100 -15.93 11.09 -12.61
CA GLY A 100 -16.22 10.16 -11.54
C GLY A 100 -17.69 9.71 -11.51
N GLY A 101 -18.14 9.31 -10.33
CA GLY A 101 -19.49 8.80 -10.09
C GLY A 101 -19.48 7.75 -8.98
N GLU A 102 -20.67 7.32 -8.56
CA GLU A 102 -20.78 6.17 -7.66
C GLU A 102 -20.35 4.90 -8.39
N VAL A 103 -19.41 4.16 -7.80
CA VAL A 103 -18.99 2.86 -8.32
C VAL A 103 -20.12 1.85 -8.07
N PRO A 104 -20.63 1.16 -9.10
CA PRO A 104 -21.66 0.14 -8.89
C PRO A 104 -21.19 -0.95 -7.93
N LYS A 105 -22.06 -1.36 -7.00
CA LYS A 105 -21.72 -2.35 -5.96
C LYS A 105 -21.24 -3.69 -6.51
N SER A 106 -21.58 -4.02 -7.75
CA SER A 106 -21.09 -5.21 -8.46
C SER A 106 -19.58 -5.20 -8.68
N TYR A 107 -18.94 -4.03 -8.72
CA TYR A 107 -17.48 -3.89 -8.82
C TYR A 107 -16.79 -3.88 -7.45
N HIS A 108 -17.55 -3.83 -6.35
CA HIS A 108 -16.95 -3.89 -5.02
C HIS A 108 -16.41 -5.29 -4.79
N PHE A 109 -15.16 -5.35 -4.33
CA PHE A 109 -14.62 -6.62 -3.86
C PHE A 109 -15.45 -7.13 -2.68
N SER A 110 -15.97 -8.34 -2.80
CA SER A 110 -16.81 -9.00 -1.79
C SER A 110 -16.11 -10.17 -1.09
N GLY A 111 -14.81 -10.35 -1.32
CA GLY A 111 -14.03 -11.37 -0.63
C GLY A 111 -14.00 -11.05 0.85
N LYS A 112 -14.72 -11.83 1.66
CA LYS A 112 -14.54 -11.79 3.10
C LYS A 112 -13.26 -12.56 3.40
N PRO A 113 -12.32 -11.98 4.15
CA PRO A 113 -11.17 -12.74 4.58
C PRO A 113 -11.63 -13.93 5.43
N ASP A 114 -11.04 -15.10 5.17
CA ASP A 114 -11.23 -16.26 6.03
C ASP A 114 -10.52 -16.01 7.36
N THR A 115 -11.33 -15.76 8.39
CA THR A 115 -10.91 -15.55 9.79
C THR A 115 -11.08 -16.80 10.65
N ALA A 116 -11.61 -17.90 10.08
CA ALA A 116 -11.84 -19.12 10.83
C ALA A 116 -10.49 -19.70 11.32
N ASN A 117 -10.43 -20.06 12.60
CA ASN A 117 -9.24 -20.64 13.24
C ASN A 117 -7.98 -19.75 13.19
N LYS A 118 -8.11 -18.45 12.91
CA LYS A 118 -7.01 -17.48 12.94
C LYS A 118 -7.02 -16.65 14.22
N LYS A 119 -5.83 -16.27 14.69
CA LYS A 119 -5.64 -15.25 15.72
C LYS A 119 -5.60 -13.87 15.08
N SER A 120 -5.94 -12.83 15.83
CA SER A 120 -5.82 -11.44 15.37
C SER A 120 -4.74 -10.68 16.14
N LEU A 121 -4.03 -9.79 15.44
CA LEU A 121 -3.05 -8.87 16.01
C LEU A 121 -3.24 -7.49 15.38
N SER A 122 -3.24 -6.43 16.19
CA SER A 122 -3.27 -5.05 15.70
C SER A 122 -1.92 -4.39 15.89
N ILE A 123 -1.32 -3.93 14.80
CA ILE A 123 0.00 -3.32 14.74
C ILE A 123 -0.17 -1.83 14.53
N SER A 124 0.34 -1.01 15.43
CA SER A 124 0.20 0.44 15.34
C SER A 124 0.94 1.02 14.13
N SER A 125 0.56 2.22 13.69
CA SER A 125 1.29 2.94 12.66
C SER A 125 2.72 3.22 13.13
N GLY A 126 3.73 2.96 12.30
CA GLY A 126 5.12 3.21 12.67
C GLY A 126 5.71 2.20 13.66
N SER A 127 5.11 1.02 13.79
CA SER A 127 5.59 -0.04 14.69
C SER A 127 5.67 -1.40 14.00
N LYS A 128 6.24 -2.38 14.70
CA LYS A 128 6.32 -3.77 14.26
C LYS A 128 6.08 -4.71 15.44
N GLU A 129 5.66 -5.93 15.14
CA GLU A 129 5.39 -6.97 16.14
C GLU A 129 6.15 -8.25 15.81
N HIS A 130 6.60 -8.94 16.85
CA HIS A 130 7.39 -10.17 16.76
C HIS A 130 6.64 -11.32 17.44
N LEU A 131 6.50 -12.44 16.71
CA LEU A 131 5.94 -13.68 17.21
C LEU A 131 7.05 -14.73 17.23
N GLU A 132 7.38 -15.24 18.41
CA GLU A 132 8.42 -16.25 18.59
C GLU A 132 7.83 -17.67 18.55
N PHE A 133 8.45 -18.54 17.75
CA PHE A 133 8.08 -19.95 17.59
C PHE A 133 9.30 -20.82 17.87
N LYS A 134 9.19 -21.71 18.84
CA LYS A 134 10.26 -22.65 19.20
C LYS A 134 10.18 -23.89 18.30
N VAL A 135 11.28 -24.20 17.64
CA VAL A 135 11.49 -25.40 16.83
C VAL A 135 12.38 -26.36 17.60
N GLU A 136 11.85 -27.54 17.90
CA GLU A 136 12.53 -28.54 18.74
C GLU A 136 13.28 -29.59 17.93
N ARG A 137 12.90 -29.80 16.67
CA ARG A 137 13.58 -30.75 15.77
C ARG A 137 14.01 -30.07 14.48
N SER A 138 15.22 -30.39 14.05
CA SER A 138 15.69 -30.03 12.71
C SER A 138 14.81 -30.73 11.67
N GLY A 139 14.41 -29.96 10.66
CA GLY A 139 13.49 -30.39 9.61
C GLY A 139 12.01 -30.20 9.93
N ASP A 140 11.64 -29.69 11.11
CA ASP A 140 10.26 -29.23 11.34
C ASP A 140 9.92 -28.08 10.38
N ILE A 141 8.64 -27.93 10.05
CA ILE A 141 8.17 -26.97 9.05
C ILE A 141 7.43 -25.83 9.76
N LEU A 142 7.89 -24.59 9.58
CA LEU A 142 7.15 -23.40 10.00
C LEU A 142 6.25 -22.96 8.84
N LYS A 143 4.94 -22.97 9.06
CA LYS A 143 3.94 -22.56 8.07
C LYS A 143 3.18 -21.33 8.54
N TRP A 144 2.89 -20.42 7.61
CA TRP A 144 2.06 -19.24 7.86
C TRP A 144 0.94 -19.12 6.84
N ASN A 145 -0.18 -18.61 7.33
CA ASN A 145 -1.29 -18.14 6.53
C ASN A 145 -1.83 -16.88 7.21
N PHE A 146 -1.75 -15.73 6.57
CA PHE A 146 -2.26 -14.50 7.14
C PHE A 146 -2.88 -13.56 6.10
N HIS A 147 -3.72 -12.65 6.55
CA HIS A 147 -4.23 -11.55 5.73
C HIS A 147 -4.34 -10.29 6.59
N SER A 148 -4.34 -9.12 5.95
CA SER A 148 -4.63 -7.83 6.59
C SER A 148 -6.06 -7.38 6.27
N GLU A 149 -6.80 -6.83 7.24
CA GLU A 149 -8.08 -6.16 6.95
C GLU A 149 -7.87 -4.87 6.10
N GLU A 150 -6.68 -4.29 6.23
CA GLU A 150 -6.22 -3.10 5.52
C GLU A 150 -5.22 -3.47 4.40
N SER A 151 -4.49 -2.47 3.89
CA SER A 151 -3.48 -2.61 2.84
C SER A 151 -2.26 -3.44 3.28
N ASP A 152 -1.24 -3.50 2.42
CA ASP A 152 0.02 -4.24 2.55
C ASP A 152 0.71 -4.21 3.92
N ILE A 153 1.41 -5.28 4.32
CA ILE A 153 2.21 -5.37 5.56
C ILE A 153 3.64 -5.79 5.20
N GLY A 154 4.64 -5.32 5.96
CA GLY A 154 5.99 -5.87 5.87
C GLY A 154 6.03 -7.23 6.56
N PHE A 155 6.61 -8.23 5.93
CA PHE A 155 6.70 -9.58 6.46
C PHE A 155 8.12 -10.11 6.35
N ALA A 156 8.60 -10.74 7.41
CA ALA A 156 9.89 -11.41 7.44
C ALA A 156 9.88 -12.56 8.44
N VAL A 157 10.76 -13.53 8.23
CA VAL A 157 11.02 -14.61 9.18
C VAL A 157 12.50 -14.66 9.48
N TYR A 158 12.84 -14.64 10.77
CA TYR A 158 14.22 -14.70 11.24
C TYR A 158 14.44 -15.93 12.10
N ARG A 159 15.69 -16.38 12.18
CA ARG A 159 16.16 -17.31 13.21
C ARG A 159 16.98 -16.54 14.24
N LYS A 160 16.67 -16.75 15.51
CA LYS A 160 17.39 -16.13 16.63
C LYS A 160 18.68 -16.89 16.92
N GLN A 161 19.82 -16.20 16.86
CA GLN A 161 21.12 -16.71 17.29
C GLN A 161 21.67 -15.79 18.38
N GLY A 162 21.44 -16.15 19.64
CA GLY A 162 21.72 -15.26 20.77
C GLY A 162 20.83 -14.01 20.74
N SER A 163 21.45 -12.84 20.56
CA SER A 163 20.75 -11.55 20.37
C SER A 163 20.55 -11.17 18.91
N GLU A 164 21.13 -11.91 17.97
CA GLU A 164 21.06 -11.62 16.54
C GLU A 164 19.84 -12.31 15.88
N LEU A 165 19.25 -11.64 14.89
CA LEU A 165 18.17 -12.15 14.05
C LEU A 165 18.70 -12.39 12.64
N ILE A 166 18.87 -13.66 12.27
CA ILE A 166 19.36 -14.05 10.95
C ILE A 166 18.15 -14.21 10.02
N PRO A 167 18.06 -13.49 8.90
CA PRO A 167 16.92 -13.59 7.99
C PRO A 167 16.88 -14.96 7.32
N VAL A 168 15.71 -15.60 7.37
CA VAL A 168 15.40 -16.86 6.68
C VAL A 168 14.42 -16.59 5.53
N VAL A 169 13.38 -15.80 5.79
CA VAL A 169 12.56 -15.16 4.77
C VAL A 169 12.91 -13.67 4.78
N PRO A 170 13.49 -13.14 3.68
CA PRO A 170 13.82 -11.72 3.58
C PRO A 170 12.60 -10.83 3.83
N HIS A 171 12.85 -9.65 4.36
CA HIS A 171 11.81 -8.65 4.54
C HIS A 171 11.28 -8.19 3.18
N ASP A 172 9.97 -8.31 3.00
CA ASP A 172 9.27 -7.78 1.83
C ASP A 172 7.90 -7.22 2.21
N ARG A 173 7.36 -6.34 1.37
CA ARG A 173 6.01 -5.79 1.51
C ARG A 173 5.02 -6.64 0.73
N VAL A 174 4.13 -7.30 1.45
CA VAL A 174 3.13 -8.20 0.86
C VAL A 174 1.75 -7.56 0.85
N ASP A 175 1.11 -7.52 -0.32
CA ASP A 175 -0.29 -7.13 -0.46
C ASP A 175 -1.19 -8.32 -0.11
N CYS A 176 -1.59 -8.37 1.16
CA CYS A 176 -2.41 -9.44 1.73
C CYS A 176 -3.83 -8.96 2.10
N GLN A 177 -4.31 -7.90 1.45
CA GLN A 177 -5.68 -7.40 1.66
C GLN A 177 -6.71 -8.25 0.92
N MET A 178 -6.39 -8.59 -0.33
CA MET A 178 -7.31 -9.22 -1.28
C MET A 178 -7.16 -10.74 -1.32
N SER A 179 -5.96 -11.24 -1.01
CA SER A 179 -5.62 -12.66 -0.93
C SER A 179 -4.81 -12.88 0.34
N ALA A 180 -4.96 -14.06 0.96
CA ALA A 180 -4.08 -14.43 2.06
C ALA A 180 -2.66 -14.65 1.54
N GLU A 181 -1.68 -14.25 2.34
CA GLU A 181 -0.28 -14.62 2.15
C GLU A 181 -0.04 -15.96 2.83
N GLU A 182 0.46 -16.93 2.08
CA GLU A 182 0.68 -18.30 2.51
C GLU A 182 2.08 -18.75 2.16
N GLY A 183 2.74 -19.45 3.07
CA GLY A 183 4.08 -19.96 2.82
C GLY A 183 4.58 -20.87 3.93
N GLU A 184 5.70 -21.51 3.66
CA GLU A 184 6.36 -22.42 4.58
C GLU A 184 7.87 -22.42 4.40
N ILE A 185 8.59 -22.78 5.47
CA ILE A 185 10.02 -23.04 5.44
C ILE A 185 10.36 -24.34 6.19
N ASP A 186 11.35 -25.06 5.69
CA ASP A 186 12.01 -26.12 6.44
C ASP A 186 12.98 -25.51 7.46
N CYS A 187 12.74 -25.77 8.74
CA CYS A 187 13.59 -25.31 9.81
C CYS A 187 14.81 -26.23 9.94
N GLY A 188 15.85 -25.98 9.13
CA GLY A 188 17.08 -26.78 9.11
C GLY A 188 17.83 -26.84 10.45
N GLU A 189 17.62 -25.86 11.34
CA GLU A 189 18.21 -25.83 12.68
C GLU A 189 17.13 -25.65 13.76
N THR A 190 17.34 -26.30 14.91
CA THR A 190 16.53 -26.11 16.11
C THR A 190 16.78 -24.74 16.72
N GLY A 191 15.77 -24.12 17.33
CA GLY A 191 15.92 -22.81 17.96
C GLY A 191 14.63 -22.02 17.99
N VAL A 192 14.75 -20.71 18.10
CA VAL A 192 13.59 -19.79 18.06
C VAL A 192 13.56 -19.10 16.71
N TYR A 193 12.46 -19.24 16.00
CA TYR A 193 12.15 -18.51 14.79
C TYR A 193 11.21 -17.35 15.14
N VAL A 194 11.49 -16.18 14.59
CA VAL A 194 10.73 -14.95 14.84
C VAL A 194 10.03 -14.55 13.57
N VAL A 195 8.71 -14.55 13.59
CA VAL A 195 7.89 -13.98 12.53
C VAL A 195 7.67 -12.51 12.84
N GLU A 196 8.04 -11.63 11.92
CA GLU A 196 7.89 -10.18 12.03
C GLU A 196 6.77 -9.69 11.12
N PHE A 197 5.86 -8.91 11.69
CA PHE A 197 4.94 -8.08 10.94
C PHE A 197 5.32 -6.61 11.15
N ASP A 198 5.66 -5.91 10.08
CA ASP A 198 6.21 -4.56 10.09
C ASP A 198 5.26 -3.55 9.45
N ASN A 199 4.85 -2.55 10.24
CA ASN A 199 4.01 -1.44 9.84
C ASN A 199 4.73 -0.08 9.92
N ASN A 200 6.07 -0.07 9.90
CA ASN A 200 6.88 1.15 9.98
C ASN A 200 6.61 2.14 8.84
N PHE A 201 6.18 1.65 7.68
CA PHE A 201 5.92 2.48 6.51
C PHE A 201 4.52 3.12 6.48
N SER A 202 3.62 2.74 7.40
CA SER A 202 2.31 3.40 7.48
C SER A 202 2.40 4.66 8.32
N TYR A 203 1.88 5.76 7.78
CA TYR A 203 1.89 7.07 8.42
C TYR A 203 0.65 7.35 9.28
N LEU A 204 -0.49 6.77 8.93
CA LEU A 204 -1.80 7.15 9.50
C LEU A 204 -2.63 5.98 9.99
N ARG A 205 -2.18 4.72 9.81
CA ARG A 205 -3.01 3.54 10.07
C ARG A 205 -2.27 2.44 10.80
N SER A 206 -2.94 1.97 11.85
CA SER A 206 -2.72 0.64 12.39
C SER A 206 -3.25 -0.41 11.40
N LYS A 207 -2.69 -1.62 11.46
CA LYS A 207 -3.09 -2.76 10.65
C LYS A 207 -3.54 -3.91 11.53
N LYS A 208 -4.67 -4.52 11.21
CA LYS A 208 -5.19 -5.70 11.87
C LYS A 208 -4.94 -6.93 11.00
N ILE A 209 -4.02 -7.76 11.47
CA ILE A 209 -3.59 -8.99 10.82
C ILE A 209 -4.35 -10.17 11.45
N TRP A 210 -4.95 -11.00 10.61
CA TRP A 210 -5.44 -12.31 11.01
C TRP A 210 -4.49 -13.38 10.51
N TYR A 211 -3.97 -14.20 11.41
CA TYR A 211 -2.93 -15.18 11.10
C TYR A 211 -3.19 -16.55 11.73
N SER A 212 -2.73 -17.59 11.04
CA SER A 212 -2.49 -18.93 11.57
C SER A 212 -1.05 -19.29 11.24
N ILE A 213 -0.20 -19.30 12.26
CA ILE A 213 1.22 -19.68 12.14
C ILE A 213 1.46 -20.84 13.08
N LYS A 214 2.06 -21.91 12.56
CA LYS A 214 2.27 -23.17 13.29
C LYS A 214 3.59 -23.81 12.87
N VAL A 215 4.18 -24.56 13.79
CA VAL A 215 5.30 -25.46 13.52
C VAL A 215 4.74 -26.88 13.46
N GLU A 216 4.99 -27.57 12.36
CA GLU A 216 4.56 -28.95 12.11
C GLU A 216 5.78 -29.86 12.03
N SER A 217 5.65 -31.12 12.45
CA SER A 217 6.77 -32.07 12.37
C SER A 217 7.10 -32.41 10.92
N GLY A 218 8.38 -32.28 10.56
CA GLY A 218 8.88 -32.66 9.24
C GLY A 218 8.81 -34.16 9.00
N SER A 219 8.53 -34.54 7.75
CA SER A 219 8.65 -35.94 7.32
C SER A 219 10.13 -36.29 7.23
N MET A 220 10.62 -37.20 8.08
CA MET A 220 11.98 -37.73 7.90
C MET A 220 12.03 -38.49 6.57
N ILE A 221 12.74 -37.97 5.57
CA ILE A 221 13.21 -38.81 4.46
C ILE A 221 14.22 -39.77 5.09
N ARG A 222 13.86 -41.05 5.17
CA ARG A 222 14.81 -42.12 5.47
C ARG A 222 15.79 -42.19 4.29
N GLU A 223 17.02 -41.73 4.49
CA GLU A 223 18.12 -42.13 3.62
C GLU A 223 18.26 -43.66 3.74
N ASN A 224 17.73 -44.38 2.75
CA ASN A 224 18.08 -45.78 2.57
C ASN A 224 19.53 -45.82 2.12
N GLY A 225 20.43 -46.03 3.08
CA GLY A 225 21.80 -46.44 2.83
C GLY A 225 21.81 -47.77 2.09
N ASN A 226 21.93 -47.72 0.78
CA ASN A 226 22.38 -48.87 0.00
C ASN A 226 23.91 -48.84 -0.01
N GLY A 227 24.49 -49.49 1.00
CA GLY A 227 25.81 -50.07 0.86
C GLY A 227 25.73 -51.16 -0.21
N PHE A 228 26.43 -50.96 -1.33
CA PHE A 228 26.84 -52.06 -2.18
C PHE A 228 28.32 -52.29 -1.95
N ASP A 229 28.59 -53.25 -1.06
CA ASP A 229 29.83 -54.01 -1.05
C ASP A 229 29.93 -54.80 -2.36
N SER A 230 31.12 -54.71 -2.95
CA SER A 230 31.82 -55.70 -3.78
C SER A 230 31.05 -56.92 -4.30
N LEU A 231 30.96 -57.03 -5.64
CA LEU A 231 31.56 -58.11 -6.45
C LEU A 231 31.68 -57.65 -7.92
#